data_AF-A0A6G1LG54-F1
#
_entry.id   AF-A0A6G1LG54-F1
#
_cell.length_a   1.000
_cell.length_b   1.000
_cell.length_c   1.000
_cell.angle_alpha   90.00
_cell.angle_beta   90.00
_cell.angle_gamma   90.00
#
_symmetry.space_group_name_H-M   'P 1'
#
loop_
_entity.id
_entity.type
_entity.pdbx_description
1 polymer ?
#
loop_
_entity_poly.entity_id
_entity_poly.type
_entity_poly.pdbx_seq_one_letter_code
_entity_poly.pdbx_strand_id
1 'polypeptide(L)'
;MEPQDHPNRDLPAASQHDHYALPPPEQLKVIKTKQDEQARKIRERRAAEAETDETADSTAQSHAAEVIQRNYRGYRSRRAMKGYGLDPSTRWIEAVKEGR
;
A
#
# COMPACT_ATOMS: atom_id res chain seq x y z
N MET A 1 21.35 50.13 -58.48
CA MET A 1 21.07 50.54 -57.09
C MET A 1 19.66 50.07 -56.80
N GLU A 2 19.42 49.16 -55.86
CA GLU A 2 20.01 49.13 -54.51
C GLU A 2 19.94 47.70 -53.94
N PRO A 3 21.04 47.11 -53.44
CA PRO A 3 20.99 45.84 -52.73
C PRO A 3 20.29 46.04 -51.38
N GLN A 4 19.25 45.24 -51.12
CA GLN A 4 18.48 45.32 -49.87
C GLN A 4 19.31 44.73 -48.72
N ASP A 5 20.07 45.59 -48.05
CA ASP A 5 20.82 45.30 -46.84
C ASP A 5 19.84 45.16 -45.65
N HIS A 6 19.58 43.93 -45.23
CA HIS A 6 18.73 43.67 -44.07
C HIS A 6 19.63 43.63 -42.83
N PRO A 7 19.40 44.51 -41.84
CA PRO A 7 20.31 44.66 -40.71
C PRO A 7 20.35 43.37 -39.88
N ASN A 8 21.57 42.92 -39.63
CA ASN A 8 21.89 41.79 -38.76
C ASN A 8 21.20 42.01 -37.41
N ARG A 9 20.17 41.21 -37.12
CA ARG A 9 19.43 41.28 -35.87
C ARG A 9 20.28 40.58 -34.82
N ASP A 10 21.07 41.36 -34.09
CA ASP A 10 21.78 40.92 -32.90
C ASP A 10 20.77 40.32 -31.91
N LEU A 11 20.63 38.99 -31.95
CA LEU A 11 19.88 38.25 -30.95
C LEU A 11 20.67 38.38 -29.64
N PRO A 12 20.05 38.85 -28.53
CA PRO A 12 20.75 38.91 -27.26
C PRO A 12 21.16 37.48 -26.90
N ALA A 13 22.47 37.29 -26.67
CA ALA A 13 23.06 36.02 -26.30
C ALA A 13 22.22 35.37 -25.19
N ALA A 14 21.51 34.31 -25.53
CA ALA A 14 20.67 33.58 -24.59
C ALA A 14 21.51 33.23 -23.36
N SER A 15 21.07 33.68 -22.19
CA SER A 15 21.62 33.28 -20.91
C SER A 15 21.43 31.77 -20.77
N GLN A 16 22.43 31.01 -21.21
CA GLN A 16 22.54 29.59 -20.99
C GLN A 16 22.88 29.39 -19.52
N HIS A 17 21.90 29.53 -18.63
CA HIS A 17 22.03 29.00 -17.29
C HIS A 17 22.06 27.48 -17.43
N ASP A 18 23.23 26.89 -17.23
CA ASP A 18 23.40 25.45 -17.28
C ASP A 18 22.65 24.82 -16.10
N HIS A 19 21.41 24.39 -16.36
CA HIS A 19 20.52 23.75 -15.39
C HIS A 19 21.06 22.42 -14.85
N TYR A 20 22.10 21.87 -15.47
CA TYR A 20 22.81 20.67 -15.04
C TYR A 20 24.10 20.97 -14.26
N ALA A 21 24.48 22.25 -14.15
CA ALA A 21 25.61 22.64 -13.31
C ALA A 21 25.29 22.34 -11.84
N LEU A 22 26.21 21.63 -11.19
CA LEU A 22 26.06 21.25 -9.80
C LEU A 22 26.00 22.52 -8.92
N PRO A 23 24.99 22.64 -8.02
CA PRO A 23 24.90 23.79 -7.14
C PRO A 23 26.15 23.97 -6.28
N PRO A 24 26.50 25.22 -5.90
CA PRO A 24 27.58 25.48 -4.94
C PRO A 24 27.45 24.63 -3.67
N PRO A 25 28.56 24.20 -3.05
CA PRO A 25 28.55 23.23 -1.95
C PRO A 25 27.75 23.67 -0.73
N GLU A 26 27.66 24.97 -0.46
CA GLU A 26 26.81 25.51 0.61
C GLU A 26 25.32 25.33 0.34
N GLN A 27 24.89 25.45 -0.93
CA GLN A 27 23.50 25.19 -1.33
C GLN A 27 23.16 23.70 -1.22
N LEU A 28 24.11 22.83 -1.53
CA LEU A 28 23.93 21.38 -1.37
C LEU A 28 23.68 20.99 0.09
N LYS A 29 24.33 21.63 1.06
CA LYS A 29 24.07 21.40 2.49
C LYS A 29 22.64 21.78 2.88
N VAL A 30 22.16 22.93 2.41
CA VAL A 30 20.77 23.40 2.64
C VAL A 30 19.75 22.48 1.98
N ILE A 31 20.05 21.98 0.78
CA ILE A 31 19.21 21.01 0.08
C ILE A 31 19.14 19.72 0.88
N LYS A 32 20.29 19.23 1.36
CA LYS A 32 20.37 18.01 2.17
C LYS A 32 19.53 18.13 3.44
N THR A 33 19.65 19.22 4.21
CA THR A 33 18.85 19.39 5.43
C THR A 33 17.35 19.43 5.14
N LYS A 34 16.94 20.14 4.09
CA LYS A 34 15.52 20.18 3.66
C LYS A 34 15.01 18.80 3.21
N GLN A 35 15.83 18.05 2.49
CA GLN A 35 15.50 16.70 2.05
C GLN A 35 15.42 15.72 3.23
N ASP A 36 16.35 15.78 4.17
CA ASP A 36 16.37 14.93 5.37
C ASP A 36 15.14 15.19 6.26
N GLU A 37 14.76 16.45 6.43
CA GLU A 37 13.54 16.81 7.16
C GLU A 37 12.27 16.31 6.48
N GLN A 38 12.18 16.44 5.15
CA GLN A 38 11.06 15.90 4.38
C GLN A 38 11.01 14.37 4.42
N ALA A 39 12.16 13.72 4.25
CA ALA A 39 12.27 12.27 4.33
C ALA A 39 11.84 11.76 5.71
N ARG A 40 12.18 12.47 6.79
CA ARG A 40 11.72 12.16 8.15
C ARG A 40 10.20 12.26 8.26
N LYS A 41 9.60 13.36 7.81
CA LYS A 41 8.13 13.54 7.82
C LYS A 41 7.39 12.45 7.03
N ILE A 42 7.91 12.10 5.85
CA ILE A 42 7.32 11.03 5.03
C ILE A 42 7.42 9.68 5.74
N ARG A 43 8.55 9.39 6.38
CA ARG A 43 8.74 8.14 7.13
C ARG A 43 7.80 8.06 8.32
N GLU A 44 7.68 9.13 9.10
CA GLU A 44 6.76 9.20 10.25
C GLU A 44 5.31 9.03 9.81
N ARG A 45 4.87 9.73 8.75
CA ARG A 45 3.52 9.58 8.20
C ARG A 45 3.25 8.15 7.75
N ARG A 46 4.17 7.53 7.00
CA ARG A 46 4.01 6.14 6.53
C ARG A 46 3.99 5.14 7.68
N ALA A 47 4.78 5.36 8.73
CA ALA A 47 4.76 4.50 9.91
C ALA A 47 3.39 4.58 10.63
N ALA A 48 2.85 5.80 10.80
CA ALA A 48 1.52 5.98 11.38
C ALA A 48 0.42 5.37 10.52
N GLU A 49 0.47 5.56 9.20
CA GLU A 49 -0.48 4.95 8.25
C GLU A 49 -0.43 3.42 8.31
N ALA A 50 0.76 2.83 8.36
CA ALA A 50 0.92 1.38 8.50
C ALA A 50 0.35 0.86 9.83
N GLU A 51 0.58 1.57 10.94
CA GLU A 51 0.02 1.18 12.25
C GLU A 51 -1.52 1.23 12.24
N THR A 52 -2.11 2.24 11.61
CA THR A 52 -3.57 2.31 11.47
C THR A 52 -4.15 1.21 10.58
N ASP A 53 -3.44 0.81 9.54
CA ASP A 53 -3.89 -0.23 8.61
C ASP A 53 -3.79 -1.62 9.25
N GLU A 54 -2.69 -1.90 9.96
CA GLU A 54 -2.50 -3.15 10.73
C GLU A 54 -3.56 -3.33 11.83
N THR A 55 -3.88 -2.24 12.54
CA THR A 55 -4.95 -2.28 13.55
C THR A 55 -6.32 -2.50 12.92
N ALA A 56 -6.61 -1.84 11.79
CA ALA A 56 -7.85 -2.06 11.06
C ALA A 56 -7.99 -3.50 10.56
N ASP A 57 -6.94 -4.07 9.94
CA ASP A 57 -6.95 -5.46 9.44
C ASP A 57 -7.13 -6.47 10.58
N SER A 58 -6.43 -6.28 11.70
CA SER A 58 -6.58 -7.12 12.90
C SER A 58 -8.01 -7.12 13.45
N THR A 59 -8.66 -5.95 13.51
CA THR A 59 -10.07 -5.88 13.94
C THR A 59 -11.01 -6.55 12.96
N ALA A 60 -10.81 -6.37 11.65
CA ALA A 60 -11.61 -7.01 10.61
C ALA A 60 -11.46 -8.54 10.64
N GLN A 61 -10.23 -9.03 10.81
CA GLN A 61 -9.93 -10.46 10.95
C GLN A 61 -10.60 -11.05 12.19
N SER A 62 -10.53 -10.35 13.33
CA SER A 62 -11.16 -10.79 14.58
C SER A 62 -12.68 -10.92 14.43
N HIS A 63 -13.32 -9.89 13.84
CA HIS A 63 -14.76 -9.91 13.56
C HIS A 63 -15.14 -11.05 12.60
N ALA A 64 -14.36 -11.25 11.53
CA ALA A 64 -14.59 -12.35 10.59
C ALA A 64 -14.47 -13.72 11.29
N ALA A 65 -13.47 -13.90 12.15
CA ALA A 65 -13.28 -15.11 12.93
C ALA A 65 -14.47 -15.38 13.84
N GLU A 66 -14.99 -14.37 14.54
CA GLU A 66 -16.18 -14.50 15.39
C GLU A 66 -17.40 -14.96 14.59
N VAL A 67 -17.63 -14.37 13.41
CA VAL A 67 -18.74 -14.76 12.52
C VAL A 67 -18.60 -16.21 12.08
N ILE A 68 -17.41 -16.62 11.61
CA ILE A 68 -17.15 -17.99 11.17
C ILE A 68 -17.36 -18.97 12.32
N GLN A 69 -16.79 -18.69 13.49
CA GLN A 69 -16.89 -19.56 14.66
C GLN A 69 -18.33 -19.69 15.14
N ARG A 70 -19.08 -18.58 15.21
CA ARG A 70 -20.50 -18.58 15.58
C ARG A 70 -21.31 -19.46 14.62
N ASN A 71 -21.12 -19.28 13.31
CA ASN A 71 -21.81 -20.06 12.30
C ASN A 71 -21.47 -21.55 12.40
N TYR A 72 -20.17 -21.88 12.58
CA TYR A 72 -19.71 -23.24 12.75
C TYR A 72 -20.32 -23.91 13.98
N ARG A 73 -20.33 -23.24 15.14
CA ARG A 73 -20.97 -23.75 16.37
C ARG A 73 -22.44 -24.10 16.12
N GLY A 74 -23.19 -23.20 15.47
CA GLY A 74 -24.58 -23.45 15.12
C GLY A 74 -24.77 -24.60 14.14
N TYR A 75 -23.92 -24.69 13.11
CA TYR A 75 -23.90 -25.82 12.18
C TYR A 75 -23.65 -27.14 12.92
N ARG A 76 -22.64 -27.19 13.80
CA ARG A 76 -22.29 -28.36 14.62
C ARG A 76 -23.46 -28.83 15.46
N SER A 77 -24.17 -27.92 16.15
CA SER A 77 -25.35 -28.26 16.96
C SER A 77 -26.50 -28.81 16.10
N ARG A 78 -26.82 -28.16 14.97
CA ARG A 78 -27.86 -28.65 14.04
C ARG A 78 -27.50 -30.01 13.46
N ARG A 79 -26.23 -30.21 13.14
CA ARG A 79 -25.71 -31.45 12.59
C ARG A 79 -25.80 -32.59 13.62
N ALA A 80 -25.49 -32.32 14.88
CA ALA A 80 -25.68 -33.27 15.98
C ALA A 80 -27.16 -33.64 16.17
N MET A 81 -28.07 -32.66 16.17
CA MET A 81 -29.52 -32.91 16.27
C MET A 81 -30.07 -33.75 15.10
N LYS A 82 -29.47 -33.65 13.92
CA LYS A 82 -29.81 -34.48 12.76
C LYS A 82 -29.22 -35.90 12.81
N GLY A 83 -28.55 -36.27 13.91
CA GLY A 83 -27.90 -37.58 14.05
C GLY A 83 -26.57 -37.71 13.31
N TYR A 84 -26.02 -36.63 12.74
CA TYR A 84 -24.70 -36.61 12.09
C TYR A 84 -23.63 -36.06 13.03
N GLY A 85 -23.79 -36.30 14.33
CA GLY A 85 -22.83 -35.90 15.35
C GLY A 85 -21.44 -36.46 15.05
N LEU A 86 -20.41 -35.84 15.65
CA LEU A 86 -19.05 -36.38 15.58
C LEU A 86 -18.89 -37.55 16.57
N ASP A 87 -19.92 -38.37 16.72
CA ASP A 87 -19.90 -39.56 17.55
C ASP A 87 -19.31 -40.72 16.73
N PRO A 88 -18.47 -41.60 17.32
CA PRO A 88 -17.86 -42.71 16.59
C PRO A 88 -18.89 -43.57 15.81
N SER A 89 -20.12 -43.67 16.31
CA SER A 89 -21.22 -44.43 15.70
C SER A 89 -21.78 -43.80 14.42
N THR A 90 -21.49 -42.52 14.14
CA THR A 90 -22.07 -41.77 13.01
C THR A 90 -21.01 -41.18 12.06
N ARG A 91 -19.72 -41.22 12.42
CA ARG A 91 -18.59 -40.83 11.55
C ARG A 91 -18.52 -41.57 10.22
N TRP A 92 -18.91 -42.85 10.18
CA TRP A 92 -18.84 -43.68 8.96
C TRP A 92 -19.82 -43.21 7.87
N ILE A 93 -20.95 -42.61 8.27
CA ILE A 93 -21.98 -42.10 7.34
C ILE A 93 -21.40 -40.97 6.47
N GLU A 94 -20.51 -40.15 7.03
CA GLU A 94 -19.83 -39.07 6.31
C GLU A 94 -18.73 -39.60 5.39
N ALA A 95 -17.91 -40.55 5.86
CA ALA A 95 -16.88 -41.18 5.04
C ALA A 95 -17.45 -41.86 3.78
N VAL A 96 -18.66 -42.45 3.88
CA VAL A 96 -19.37 -43.03 2.74
C VAL A 96 -19.92 -41.97 1.78
N LYS A 97 -20.27 -40.79 2.28
CA LYS A 97 -20.80 -39.67 1.48
C LYS A 97 -19.70 -38.88 0.76
N GLU A 98 -18.53 -38.74 1.37
CA GLU A 98 -17.34 -38.06 0.80
C GLU A 98 -16.57 -38.94 -0.20
N GLY A 99 -16.70 -40.26 -0.12
CA GLY A 99 -16.05 -41.21 -1.02
C GLY A 99 -16.81 -41.52 -2.33
N ARG A 100 -17.88 -40.79 -2.63
CA ARG A 100 -18.63 -40.85 -3.89
C ARG A 100 -18.40 -39.58 -4.71
#